data_AF-A0A927XE59-F1
#
_entry.id   AF-A0A927XE59-F1
#
_cell.length_a   1.000
_cell.length_b   1.000
_cell.length_c   1.000
_cell.angle_alpha   90.00
_cell.angle_beta   90.00
_cell.angle_gamma   90.00
#
_symmetry.space_group_name_H-M   'P 1'
#
loop_
_entity.id
_entity.type
_entity.pdbx_description
1 polymer ?
#
loop_
_entity_poly.entity_id
_entity_poly.type
_entity_poly.pdbx_seq_one_letter_code
_entity_poly.pdbx_strand_id
1 'polypeptide(L)'
;MKNKEKTEDLINYMLNLCNKIYYLKDRFGNSYDDFLTDDAYQLAVCMVIIDFGESAKNLAKEIEDENPQFPWHDVIGMRNIFAHNYMGIDFDEVWTVIQEDLPYLEKLLKEMLSKIQKN
;
A
#
# COMPACT_ATOMS: atom_id res chain seq x y z
N MET A 1 -11.56 -9.28 -22.28
CA MET A 1 -12.62 -9.32 -21.25
C MET A 1 -12.43 -8.11 -20.35
N LYS A 2 -13.40 -7.19 -20.26
CA LYS A 2 -13.27 -5.90 -19.53
C LYS A 2 -12.76 -6.02 -18.08
N ASN A 3 -12.88 -7.20 -17.45
CA ASN A 3 -12.41 -7.42 -16.09
C ASN A 3 -10.89 -7.62 -15.95
N LYS A 4 -10.23 -8.19 -16.96
CA LYS A 4 -8.80 -8.46 -16.93
C LYS A 4 -7.98 -7.15 -16.99
N GLU A 5 -8.30 -6.31 -17.97
CA GLU A 5 -7.67 -4.99 -18.16
C GLU A 5 -7.83 -4.11 -16.91
N LYS A 6 -9.05 -4.04 -16.36
CA LYS A 6 -9.32 -3.32 -15.11
C LYS A 6 -8.49 -3.84 -13.93
N THR A 7 -8.33 -5.15 -13.81
CA THR A 7 -7.53 -5.77 -12.73
C THR A 7 -6.05 -5.43 -12.88
N GLU A 8 -5.52 -5.51 -14.11
CA GLU A 8 -4.14 -5.11 -14.41
C GLU A 8 -3.90 -3.62 -14.07
N ASP A 9 -4.83 -2.74 -14.45
CA ASP A 9 -4.76 -1.31 -14.14
C ASP A 9 -4.74 -1.05 -12.63
N LEU A 10 -5.58 -1.74 -11.86
CA LEU A 10 -5.61 -1.62 -10.39
C LEU A 10 -4.30 -2.09 -9.75
N ILE A 11 -3.73 -3.21 -10.21
CA ILE A 11 -2.45 -3.70 -9.69
C ILE A 11 -1.32 -2.73 -10.04
N ASN A 12 -1.26 -2.26 -11.29
CA ASN A 12 -0.27 -1.28 -11.72
C ASN A 12 -0.38 0.04 -10.93
N TYR A 13 -1.61 0.46 -10.61
CA TYR A 13 -1.84 1.62 -9.76
C TYR A 13 -1.29 1.42 -8.35
N MET A 14 -1.56 0.28 -7.71
CA MET A 14 -1.01 -0.04 -6.39
C MET A 14 0.53 -0.12 -6.40
N LEU A 15 1.13 -0.68 -7.46
CA LEU A 15 2.59 -0.67 -7.63
C LEU A 15 3.16 0.75 -7.77
N ASN A 16 2.42 1.66 -8.42
CA ASN A 16 2.79 3.07 -8.46
C ASN A 16 2.73 3.71 -7.05
N LEU A 17 1.76 3.34 -6.22
CA LEU A 17 1.73 3.78 -4.82
C LEU A 17 2.96 3.30 -4.03
N CYS A 18 3.44 2.07 -4.26
CA CYS A 18 4.72 1.63 -3.69
C CYS A 18 5.88 2.55 -4.13
N ASN A 19 5.95 2.86 -5.43
CA ASN A 19 6.97 3.77 -5.97
C ASN A 19 6.88 5.19 -5.38
N LYS A 20 5.67 5.68 -5.06
CA LYS A 20 5.51 6.97 -4.37
C LYS A 20 6.13 6.92 -2.98
N ILE A 21 5.95 5.84 -2.22
CA ILE A 21 6.61 5.69 -0.91
C ILE A 21 8.13 5.68 -1.07
N TYR A 22 8.68 4.94 -2.05
CA TYR A 22 10.13 4.96 -2.31
C TYR A 22 10.64 6.35 -2.67
N TYR A 23 9.89 7.07 -3.51
CA TYR A 23 10.19 8.47 -3.83
C TYR A 23 10.19 9.36 -2.58
N LEU A 24 9.23 9.19 -1.66
CA LEU A 24 9.19 9.96 -0.42
C LEU A 24 10.41 9.65 0.47
N LYS A 25 10.81 8.39 0.56
CA LYS A 25 12.04 7.96 1.27
C LYS A 25 13.29 8.59 0.67
N ASP A 26 13.40 8.63 -0.65
CA ASP A 26 14.54 9.27 -1.33
C ASP A 26 14.53 10.81 -1.17
N ARG A 27 13.34 11.41 -1.11
CA ARG A 27 13.17 12.87 -1.03
C ARG A 27 13.43 13.42 0.37
N PHE A 28 12.86 12.79 1.39
CA PHE A 28 12.85 13.30 2.77
C PHE A 28 13.91 12.63 3.64
N GLY A 29 14.36 11.43 3.29
CA GLY A 29 15.28 10.64 4.10
C GLY A 29 14.70 9.26 4.40
N ASN A 30 15.61 8.32 4.64
CA ASN A 30 15.29 6.91 4.85
C ASN A 30 15.68 6.42 6.26
N SER A 31 15.80 7.33 7.22
CA SER A 31 15.89 6.99 8.64
C SER A 31 14.58 7.27 9.36
N TYR A 32 14.40 6.61 10.50
CA TYR A 32 13.22 6.85 11.33
C TYR A 32 13.18 8.28 11.89
N ASP A 33 14.35 8.85 12.20
CA ASP A 33 14.48 10.23 12.66
C ASP A 33 14.06 11.24 11.58
N ASP A 34 14.45 11.02 10.32
CA ASP A 34 14.00 11.86 9.20
C ASP A 34 12.47 11.86 9.07
N PHE A 35 11.85 10.70 9.27
CA PHE A 35 10.40 10.53 9.23
C PHE A 35 9.69 11.21 10.41
N LEU A 36 10.20 11.05 11.63
CA LEU A 36 9.58 11.63 12.82
C LEU A 36 9.72 13.15 12.92
N THR A 37 10.71 13.74 12.25
CA THR A 37 11.00 15.18 12.35
C THR A 37 10.33 16.01 11.25
N ASP A 38 9.65 15.39 10.29
CA ASP A 38 8.97 16.08 9.17
C ASP A 38 7.49 15.68 9.07
N ASP A 39 6.60 16.59 9.52
CA ASP A 39 5.15 16.41 9.45
C ASP A 39 4.64 16.25 8.01
N ALA A 40 5.28 16.88 7.01
CA ALA A 40 4.86 16.77 5.63
C ALA A 40 5.19 15.38 5.06
N TYR A 41 6.32 14.80 5.48
CA TYR A 41 6.67 13.42 5.14
C TYR A 41 5.66 12.44 5.75
N GLN A 42 5.35 12.59 7.05
CA GLN A 42 4.35 11.78 7.75
C GLN A 42 2.99 11.82 7.06
N LEU A 43 2.47 13.02 6.79
CA LEU A 43 1.18 13.21 6.15
C LEU A 43 1.17 12.65 4.73
N ALA A 44 2.24 12.85 3.95
CA ALA A 44 2.36 12.31 2.61
C ALA A 44 2.33 10.77 2.60
N VAL A 45 3.07 10.12 3.51
CA VAL A 45 3.07 8.67 3.66
C VAL A 45 1.67 8.16 4.05
N CYS A 46 1.04 8.79 5.05
CA CYS A 46 -0.30 8.38 5.49
C CYS A 46 -1.33 8.45 4.36
N MET A 47 -1.28 9.51 3.54
CA MET A 47 -2.17 9.63 2.38
C MET A 47 -1.97 8.52 1.36
N VAL A 48 -0.71 8.12 1.10
CA VAL A 48 -0.41 7.01 0.19
C VAL A 48 -0.88 5.67 0.77
N ILE A 49 -0.73 5.43 2.08
CA ILE A 49 -1.22 4.21 2.74
C ILE A 49 -2.75 4.12 2.68
N ILE A 50 -3.47 5.23 2.90
CA ILE A 50 -4.94 5.24 2.76
C ILE A 50 -5.35 4.86 1.34
N ASP A 51 -4.72 5.48 0.35
CA ASP A 51 -5.00 5.21 -1.07
C ASP A 51 -4.67 3.76 -1.43
N PHE A 52 -3.61 3.20 -0.85
CA PHE A 52 -3.24 1.79 -1.01
C PHE A 52 -4.33 0.85 -0.48
N GLY A 53 -4.84 1.12 0.72
CA GLY A 53 -5.93 0.33 1.32
C GLY A 53 -7.25 0.43 0.56
N GLU A 54 -7.62 1.60 0.05
CA GLU A 54 -8.83 1.76 -0.78
C GLU A 54 -8.67 1.08 -2.15
N SER A 55 -7.47 1.15 -2.74
CA SER A 55 -7.14 0.43 -3.98
C SER A 55 -7.19 -1.08 -3.78
N ALA A 56 -6.67 -1.60 -2.67
CA ALA A 56 -6.74 -3.02 -2.31
C ALA A 56 -8.19 -3.50 -2.18
N LYS A 57 -9.07 -2.71 -1.56
CA LYS A 57 -10.51 -3.02 -1.46
C LYS A 57 -11.19 -3.11 -2.82
N ASN A 58 -10.77 -2.28 -3.78
CA ASN A 58 -11.31 -2.33 -5.13
C ASN A 58 -10.77 -3.52 -5.92
N LEU A 59 -9.51 -3.88 -5.72
CA LEU A 59 -8.90 -5.06 -6.32
C LEU A 59 -9.47 -6.37 -5.75
N ALA A 60 -9.72 -6.43 -4.44
CA ALA A 60 -10.28 -7.60 -3.76
C ALA A 60 -11.61 -8.05 -4.39
N LYS A 61 -12.49 -7.11 -4.75
CA LYS A 61 -13.77 -7.37 -5.44
C LYS A 61 -13.61 -8.15 -6.74
N GLU A 62 -12.45 -8.09 -7.37
CA GLU A 62 -12.18 -8.73 -8.65
C GLU A 62 -11.46 -10.07 -8.49
N ILE A 63 -10.51 -10.18 -7.55
CA ILE A 63 -9.53 -11.30 -7.53
C ILE A 63 -9.18 -11.86 -6.14
N GLU A 64 -9.90 -11.50 -5.08
CA GLU A 64 -9.60 -11.95 -3.70
C GLU A 64 -9.58 -13.48 -3.58
N ASP A 65 -10.62 -14.15 -4.07
CA ASP A 65 -10.78 -15.61 -4.00
C ASP A 65 -9.66 -16.38 -4.71
N GLU A 66 -9.07 -15.77 -5.75
CA GLU A 66 -7.98 -16.37 -6.54
C GLU A 66 -6.59 -16.12 -5.93
N ASN A 67 -6.49 -15.23 -4.95
CA ASN A 67 -5.23 -14.77 -4.38
C ASN A 67 -5.25 -14.72 -2.83
N PRO A 68 -5.50 -15.84 -2.15
CA PRO A 68 -5.62 -15.89 -0.69
C PRO A 68 -4.30 -15.63 0.06
N GLN A 69 -3.16 -15.66 -0.64
CA GLN A 69 -1.84 -15.35 -0.06
C GLN A 69 -1.64 -13.87 0.23
N PHE A 70 -2.46 -12.99 -0.34
CA PHE A 70 -2.41 -11.57 -0.08
C PHE A 70 -3.25 -11.23 1.15
N PRO A 71 -2.73 -10.47 2.13
CA PRO A 71 -3.43 -10.19 3.38
C PRO A 71 -4.52 -9.11 3.16
N TRP A 72 -5.56 -9.46 2.42
CA TRP A 72 -6.61 -8.52 1.98
C TRP A 72 -7.22 -7.73 3.12
N HIS A 73 -7.67 -8.43 4.17
CA HIS A 73 -8.33 -7.80 5.31
C HIS A 73 -7.45 -6.72 5.96
N ASP A 74 -6.18 -7.03 6.20
CA ASP A 74 -5.27 -6.13 6.91
C ASP A 74 -4.89 -4.93 6.05
N VAL A 75 -4.58 -5.16 4.76
CA VAL A 75 -4.28 -4.09 3.79
C VAL A 75 -5.47 -3.16 3.59
N ILE A 76 -6.67 -3.73 3.47
CA ILE A 76 -7.92 -2.97 3.38
C ILE A 76 -8.15 -2.14 4.65
N GLY A 77 -7.74 -2.66 5.81
CA GLY A 77 -7.80 -2.00 7.11
C GLY A 77 -6.92 -0.75 7.22
N MET A 78 -5.79 -0.69 6.49
CA MET A 78 -4.83 0.42 6.55
C MET A 78 -5.44 1.80 6.28
N ARG A 79 -6.56 1.90 5.56
CA ARG A 79 -7.26 3.19 5.36
C ARG A 79 -7.75 3.85 6.65
N ASN A 80 -7.84 3.07 7.74
CA ASN A 80 -8.33 3.53 9.04
C ASN A 80 -7.20 3.96 9.99
N ILE A 81 -5.99 4.23 9.48
CA ILE A 81 -4.81 4.56 10.30
C ILE A 81 -5.01 5.80 11.21
N PHE A 82 -5.92 6.70 10.85
CA PHE A 82 -6.29 7.87 11.66
C PHE A 82 -7.33 7.57 12.76
N ALA A 83 -7.98 6.41 12.72
CA ALA A 83 -9.10 6.07 13.60
C ALA A 83 -8.70 5.13 14.75
N HIS A 84 -7.50 4.57 14.73
CA HIS A 84 -7.14 3.44 15.60
C HIS A 84 -7.08 3.78 17.10
N ASN A 85 -6.91 5.04 17.53
CA ASN A 85 -6.73 5.34 18.96
C ASN A 85 -7.52 6.52 19.57
N TYR A 86 -8.46 7.16 18.87
CA TYR A 86 -9.15 8.41 19.32
C TYR A 86 -8.19 9.57 19.74
N MET A 87 -6.86 9.37 19.66
CA MET A 87 -5.78 10.30 19.98
C MET A 87 -4.63 10.14 18.96
N GLY A 88 -4.88 10.51 17.70
CA GLY A 88 -3.83 10.65 16.68
C GLY A 88 -3.43 9.38 15.94
N ILE A 89 -2.45 9.54 15.06
CA ILE A 89 -1.85 8.49 14.22
C ILE A 89 -0.71 7.84 15.01
N ASP A 90 -0.60 6.51 14.95
CA ASP A 90 0.57 5.79 15.42
C ASP A 90 1.66 5.79 14.33
N PHE A 91 2.64 6.68 14.45
CA PHE A 91 3.70 6.82 13.46
C PHE A 91 4.77 5.71 13.54
N ASP A 92 4.86 4.99 14.67
CA ASP A 92 5.69 3.79 14.76
C ASP A 92 5.10 2.72 13.81
N GLU A 93 3.78 2.50 13.87
CA GLU A 93 3.07 1.56 13.00
C GLU A 93 3.18 1.97 11.52
N VAL A 94 2.97 3.26 11.20
CA VAL A 94 3.15 3.78 9.83
C VAL A 94 4.54 3.48 9.29
N TRP A 95 5.58 3.69 10.12
CA TRP A 95 6.95 3.44 9.72
C TRP A 95 7.20 1.95 9.45
N THR A 96 6.73 1.06 10.32
CA THR A 96 6.80 -0.39 10.10
C THR A 96 6.14 -0.79 8.78
N VAL A 97 4.95 -0.26 8.48
CA VAL A 97 4.26 -0.55 7.21
C VAL A 97 5.13 -0.21 6.01
N ILE A 98 5.79 0.95 5.97
CA ILE A 98 6.59 1.36 4.81
C ILE A 98 7.99 0.73 4.73
N GLN A 99 8.48 0.14 5.82
CA GLN A 99 9.78 -0.55 5.85
C GLN A 99 9.65 -2.06 5.64
N GLU A 100 8.61 -2.69 6.17
CA GLU A 100 8.47 -4.14 6.23
C GLU A 100 7.32 -4.66 5.36
N ASP A 101 6.10 -4.16 5.58
CA ASP A 101 4.91 -4.68 4.89
C ASP A 101 4.89 -4.30 3.42
N LEU A 102 5.17 -3.04 3.09
CA LEU A 102 5.07 -2.53 1.73
C LEU A 102 5.97 -3.29 0.73
N PRO A 103 7.26 -3.57 1.02
CA PRO A 103 8.08 -4.41 0.13
C PRO A 103 7.52 -5.82 -0.08
N TYR A 104 6.93 -6.41 0.96
CA TYR A 104 6.30 -7.73 0.86
C TYR A 104 5.03 -7.68 -0.01
N LEU A 105 4.17 -6.69 0.21
CA LEU A 105 2.95 -6.47 -0.57
C LEU A 105 3.28 -6.18 -2.05
N GLU A 106 4.30 -5.37 -2.31
CA GLU A 106 4.78 -5.09 -3.67
C GLU A 106 5.20 -6.38 -4.40
N LYS A 107 5.93 -7.28 -3.71
CA LYS A 107 6.32 -8.57 -4.27
C LYS A 107 5.09 -9.39 -4.65
N LEU A 108 4.09 -9.49 -3.77
CA LEU A 108 2.86 -10.24 -4.06
C LEU A 108 2.09 -9.64 -5.24
N LEU A 109 1.98 -8.30 -5.33
CA LEU A 109 1.34 -7.62 -6.45
C LEU A 109 2.06 -7.92 -7.79
N LYS A 110 3.39 -7.91 -7.81
CA LYS A 110 4.18 -8.28 -9.01
C LYS A 110 3.95 -9.73 -9.43
N GLU A 111 3.84 -10.64 -8.46
CA GLU A 111 3.51 -12.04 -8.74
C GLU A 111 2.10 -12.20 -9.32
N MET A 112 1.11 -11.47 -8.79
CA MET A 112 -0.25 -11.44 -9.34
C MET A 112 -0.27 -10.91 -10.77
N LEU A 113 0.35 -9.77 -11.01
CA LEU A 113 0.42 -9.15 -12.35
C LEU A 113 1.03 -10.11 -13.36
N SER A 114 2.12 -10.78 -12.98
CA SER A 114 2.81 -11.75 -13.83
C SER A 114 1.93 -12.95 -14.18
N LYS A 115 1.08 -13.42 -13.25
CA LYS A 115 0.12 -14.51 -13.52
C LYS A 115 -0.96 -14.05 -14.50
N ILE A 116 -1.49 -12.84 -14.32
CA ILE A 116 -2.54 -12.29 -15.18
C ILE A 116 -2.03 -12.10 -16.62
N GLN A 117 -0.81 -11.59 -16.80
CA GLN A 117 -0.21 -11.36 -18.12
C GLN A 117 0.17 -12.64 -18.88
N LYS A 118 0.42 -13.75 -18.18
CA LYS A 118 0.75 -15.05 -18.78
C LYS A 118 -0.48 -15.86 -19.22
N ASN A 119 -1.63 -15.58 -18.63
CA ASN A 119 -2.93 -16.18 -18.98
C ASN A 119 -3.63 -15.37 -20.07
#